data_AF-A0A250E7D2-F1
#
_entry.id   AF-A0A250E7D2-F1
#
_cell.length_a   1.000
_cell.length_b   1.000
_cell.length_c   1.000
_cell.angle_alpha   90.00
_cell.angle_beta   90.00
_cell.angle_gamma   90.00
#
_symmetry.space_group_name_H-M   'P 1'
#
loop_
_entity.id
_entity.type
_entity.pdbx_description
1 polymer ?
#
loop_
_entity_poly.entity_id
_entity_poly.type
_entity_poly.pdbx_seq_one_letter_code
_entity_poly.pdbx_strand_id
1 'polypeptide(L)'
;MKEFIQSLFRTTEERVKNPIIGAFLTSWFLFNWKPILFIIFSPKVIEEKIEYIQSNFSSIHFLLVYPTFSTIFYVLALPYLNLLVDVLLKYSLIKRNTILINKQKQSIENQRELAIEEIKLEEAKINFRERNSHNKMVETLQNKIKELEINLDKEKERYEGLLSNLRKELEEQKEIASTEMKNFEQQYSNSRKQIAELNELLLKKDVIIEEQKEIALTEKKSFKQQYSNSRKQIAELNELLSEKDKIIQVLKLNYTTGEDTNIIHLPNGEIVIELRENNYTNYYNLETGSKYNEDDFGRYYRMISGGDIGSPYRDF
;
A
#
# COMPACT_ATOMS: atom_id res chain seq x y z
N MET A 1 -48.52 74.47 -99.15
CA MET A 1 -48.26 73.26 -99.97
C MET A 1 -47.86 72.04 -99.14
N LYS A 2 -46.91 72.14 -98.21
CA LYS A 2 -46.45 71.00 -97.39
C LYS A 2 -47.56 70.36 -96.54
N GLU A 3 -48.46 71.16 -95.95
CA GLU A 3 -49.59 70.66 -95.14
C GLU A 3 -50.69 69.99 -95.97
N PHE A 4 -50.95 70.47 -97.19
CA PHE A 4 -51.92 69.85 -98.12
C PHE A 4 -51.38 68.52 -98.67
N ILE A 5 -50.08 68.47 -98.96
CA ILE A 5 -49.40 67.24 -99.36
C ILE A 5 -49.40 66.25 -98.17
N GLN A 6 -49.12 66.69 -96.95
CA GLN A 6 -49.17 65.83 -95.76
C GLN A 6 -50.58 65.34 -95.41
N SER A 7 -51.64 66.15 -95.60
CA SER A 7 -53.02 65.70 -95.35
C SER A 7 -53.49 64.68 -96.39
N LEU A 8 -53.10 64.85 -97.66
CA LEU A 8 -53.33 63.84 -98.71
C LEU A 8 -52.54 62.56 -98.45
N PHE A 9 -51.27 62.66 -98.04
CA PHE A 9 -50.47 61.48 -97.69
C PHE A 9 -51.00 60.76 -96.47
N ARG A 10 -51.44 61.45 -95.41
CA ARG A 10 -52.05 60.82 -94.22
C ARG A 10 -53.35 60.08 -94.53
N THR A 11 -54.22 60.68 -95.35
CA THR A 11 -55.47 60.05 -95.78
C THR A 11 -55.21 58.84 -96.70
N THR A 12 -54.14 58.90 -97.50
CA THR A 12 -53.71 57.80 -98.36
C THR A 12 -53.01 56.71 -97.55
N GLU A 13 -52.24 57.06 -96.53
CA GLU A 13 -51.53 56.14 -95.63
C GLU A 13 -52.51 55.25 -94.86
N GLU A 14 -53.64 55.79 -94.38
CA GLU A 14 -54.69 55.01 -93.73
C GLU A 14 -55.39 54.02 -94.67
N ARG A 15 -55.48 54.34 -95.97
CA ARG A 15 -56.13 53.47 -96.99
C ARG A 15 -55.16 52.46 -97.60
N VAL A 16 -53.88 52.82 -97.75
CA VAL A 16 -52.80 51.92 -98.21
C VAL A 16 -52.46 50.86 -97.15
N LYS A 17 -52.84 51.06 -95.89
CA LYS A 17 -52.84 50.00 -94.85
C LYS A 17 -53.79 48.84 -95.17
N ASN A 18 -54.76 49.01 -96.06
CA ASN A 18 -55.55 47.89 -96.55
C ASN A 18 -54.68 47.06 -97.53
N PRO A 19 -54.38 45.78 -97.22
CA PRO A 19 -53.52 44.94 -98.04
C PRO A 19 -53.97 44.85 -99.50
N ILE A 20 -55.28 44.90 -99.74
CA ILE A 20 -55.87 44.84 -101.08
C ILE A 20 -55.59 46.12 -101.85
N ILE A 21 -55.69 47.30 -101.21
CA ILE A 21 -55.46 48.58 -101.88
C ILE A 21 -53.98 48.74 -102.23
N GLY A 22 -53.09 48.41 -101.28
CA GLY A 22 -51.64 48.43 -101.54
C GLY A 22 -51.22 47.44 -102.63
N ALA A 23 -51.72 46.20 -102.59
CA ALA A 23 -51.45 45.19 -103.60
C ALA A 23 -52.05 45.56 -104.98
N PHE A 24 -53.21 46.21 -105.01
CA PHE A 24 -53.81 46.71 -106.25
C PHE A 24 -53.01 47.83 -106.88
N LEU A 25 -52.61 48.84 -106.09
CA LEU A 25 -51.78 49.92 -106.61
C LEU A 25 -50.46 49.39 -107.14
N THR A 26 -49.77 48.52 -106.40
CA THR A 26 -48.49 47.93 -106.85
C THR A 26 -48.67 47.08 -108.11
N SER A 27 -49.71 46.24 -108.17
CA SER A 27 -50.03 45.46 -109.36
C SER A 27 -50.39 46.35 -110.56
N TRP A 28 -51.16 47.42 -110.33
CA TRP A 28 -51.53 48.39 -111.36
C TRP A 28 -50.30 49.08 -111.94
N PHE A 29 -49.38 49.54 -111.09
CA PHE A 29 -48.09 50.09 -111.53
C PHE A 29 -47.26 49.06 -112.31
N LEU A 30 -47.24 47.81 -111.88
CA LEU A 30 -46.51 46.72 -112.56
C LEU A 30 -47.07 46.41 -113.95
N PHE A 31 -48.39 46.44 -114.17
CA PHE A 31 -48.99 46.20 -115.49
C PHE A 31 -49.00 47.45 -116.38
N ASN A 32 -49.07 48.64 -115.79
CA ASN A 32 -49.11 49.94 -116.50
C ASN A 32 -47.74 50.65 -116.53
N TRP A 33 -46.64 49.91 -116.36
CA TRP A 33 -45.30 50.48 -116.36
C TRP A 33 -44.93 51.19 -117.66
N LYS A 34 -45.38 50.67 -118.82
CA LYS A 34 -45.08 51.23 -120.15
C LYS A 34 -45.64 52.65 -120.35
N PRO A 35 -46.94 52.94 -120.17
CA PRO A 35 -47.44 54.31 -120.30
C PRO A 35 -46.82 55.28 -119.28
N ILE A 36 -46.50 54.82 -118.08
CA ILE A 36 -45.86 55.64 -117.05
C ILE A 36 -44.44 56.04 -117.47
N LEU A 37 -43.61 55.07 -117.87
CA LEU A 37 -42.28 55.35 -118.38
C LEU A 37 -42.34 56.21 -119.65
N PHE A 38 -43.33 55.99 -120.51
CA PHE A 38 -43.52 56.80 -121.71
C PHE A 38 -43.86 58.26 -121.38
N ILE A 39 -44.74 58.53 -120.40
CA ILE A 39 -45.01 59.91 -119.96
C ILE A 39 -43.75 60.59 -119.45
N ILE A 40 -42.97 59.89 -118.61
CA ILE A 40 -41.82 60.46 -117.91
C ILE A 40 -40.63 60.67 -118.85
N PHE A 41 -40.32 59.70 -119.71
CA PHE A 41 -39.07 59.66 -120.47
C PHE A 41 -39.21 60.00 -121.96
N SER A 42 -40.42 60.06 -122.52
CA SER A 42 -40.60 60.43 -123.93
C SER A 42 -40.28 61.91 -124.18
N PRO A 43 -39.55 62.28 -125.24
CA PRO A 43 -39.26 63.67 -125.59
C PRO A 43 -40.42 64.40 -126.29
N LYS A 44 -41.55 63.72 -126.55
CA LYS A 44 -42.73 64.31 -127.22
C LYS A 44 -43.41 65.42 -126.41
N VAL A 45 -44.20 66.26 -127.05
CA VAL A 45 -45.06 67.25 -126.36
C VAL A 45 -46.19 66.52 -125.62
N ILE A 46 -46.71 67.11 -124.54
CA ILE A 46 -47.64 66.43 -123.63
C ILE A 46 -48.93 65.96 -124.33
N GLU A 47 -49.42 66.71 -125.31
CA GLU A 47 -50.61 66.39 -126.09
C GLU A 47 -50.41 65.10 -126.90
N GLU A 48 -49.26 64.97 -127.58
CA GLU A 48 -48.90 63.76 -128.31
C GLU A 48 -48.69 62.56 -127.38
N LYS A 49 -48.21 62.77 -126.15
CA LYS A 49 -48.06 61.70 -125.17
C LYS A 49 -49.42 61.15 -124.73
N ILE A 50 -50.38 62.04 -124.47
CA ILE A 50 -51.74 61.66 -124.06
C ILE A 50 -52.44 60.92 -125.18
N GLU A 51 -52.38 61.42 -126.41
CA GLU A 51 -53.00 60.77 -127.58
C GLU A 51 -52.40 59.38 -127.86
N TYR A 52 -51.08 59.26 -127.73
CA TYR A 52 -50.40 57.97 -127.86
C TYR A 52 -50.82 56.97 -126.79
N ILE A 53 -51.02 57.41 -125.55
CA ILE A 53 -51.48 56.56 -124.45
C ILE A 53 -52.92 56.13 -124.65
N GLN A 54 -53.77 57.06 -125.07
CA GLN A 54 -55.18 56.80 -125.33
C GLN A 54 -55.37 55.77 -126.46
N SER A 55 -54.53 55.82 -127.49
CA SER A 55 -54.59 54.89 -128.62
C SER A 55 -53.98 53.52 -128.32
N ASN A 56 -52.92 53.45 -127.51
CA ASN A 56 -52.13 52.21 -127.34
C ASN A 56 -52.26 51.52 -125.98
N PHE A 57 -52.66 52.24 -124.92
CA PHE A 57 -52.65 51.73 -123.55
C PHE A 57 -54.01 51.84 -122.83
N SER A 58 -55.09 52.18 -123.53
CA SER A 58 -56.44 52.29 -122.96
C SER A 58 -57.22 50.98 -122.86
N SER A 59 -56.56 49.82 -122.95
CA SER A 59 -57.23 48.54 -122.80
C SER A 59 -57.66 48.30 -121.35
N ILE A 60 -58.96 48.07 -121.14
CA ILE A 60 -59.56 47.81 -119.82
C ILE A 60 -58.91 46.61 -119.09
N HIS A 61 -58.39 45.64 -119.85
CA HIS A 61 -57.75 44.46 -119.28
C HIS A 61 -56.46 44.80 -118.52
N PHE A 62 -55.63 45.68 -119.08
CA PHE A 62 -54.38 46.11 -118.44
C PHE A 62 -54.61 47.18 -117.36
N LEU A 63 -55.66 47.98 -117.51
CA LEU A 63 -55.99 49.03 -116.54
C LEU A 63 -56.65 48.50 -115.29
N LEU A 64 -57.53 47.49 -115.37
CA LEU A 64 -58.30 47.03 -114.20
C LEU A 64 -58.25 45.51 -114.01
N VAL A 65 -58.50 44.71 -115.05
CA VAL A 65 -58.72 43.26 -114.88
C VAL A 65 -57.46 42.52 -114.39
N TYR A 66 -56.32 42.68 -115.07
CA TYR A 66 -55.07 42.03 -114.66
C TYR A 66 -54.55 42.52 -113.30
N PRO A 67 -54.54 43.84 -113.01
CA PRO A 67 -54.23 44.32 -111.67
C PRO A 67 -55.13 43.73 -110.57
N THR A 68 -56.45 43.68 -110.77
CA THR A 68 -57.37 43.11 -109.77
C THR A 68 -57.12 41.62 -109.54
N PHE A 69 -56.93 40.82 -110.61
CA PHE A 69 -56.68 39.39 -110.46
C PHE A 69 -55.33 39.10 -109.78
N SER A 70 -54.28 39.81 -110.18
CA SER A 70 -52.96 39.71 -109.55
C SER A 70 -52.98 40.16 -108.09
N THR A 71 -53.80 41.14 -107.74
CA THR A 71 -54.02 41.57 -106.34
C THR A 71 -54.65 40.46 -105.52
N ILE A 72 -55.74 39.87 -106.02
CA ILE A 72 -56.43 38.77 -105.33
C ILE A 72 -55.46 37.59 -105.16
N PHE A 73 -54.73 37.24 -106.22
CA PHE A 73 -53.72 36.20 -106.16
C PHE A 73 -52.63 36.51 -105.13
N TYR A 74 -52.07 37.72 -105.14
CA TYR A 74 -50.99 38.10 -104.22
C TYR A 74 -51.45 38.13 -102.76
N VAL A 75 -52.60 38.76 -102.47
CA VAL A 75 -53.15 38.85 -101.11
C VAL A 75 -53.51 37.47 -100.56
N LEU A 76 -53.98 36.56 -101.40
CA LEU A 76 -54.27 35.18 -100.97
C LEU A 76 -53.01 34.32 -100.89
N ALA A 77 -52.08 34.42 -101.85
CA ALA A 77 -50.90 33.56 -101.91
C ALA A 77 -49.84 33.93 -100.86
N LEU A 78 -49.66 35.22 -100.56
CA LEU A 78 -48.59 35.69 -99.67
C LEU A 78 -48.68 35.13 -98.25
N PRO A 79 -49.85 35.07 -97.56
CA PRO A 79 -49.98 34.41 -96.27
C PRO A 79 -49.57 32.93 -96.28
N TYR A 80 -49.89 32.19 -97.35
CA TYR A 80 -49.51 30.77 -97.46
C TYR A 80 -48.03 30.58 -97.74
N LEU A 81 -47.41 31.48 -98.53
CA LEU A 81 -45.95 31.48 -98.71
C LEU A 81 -45.22 31.78 -97.40
N ASN A 82 -45.71 32.75 -96.61
CA ASN A 82 -45.17 33.04 -95.29
C ASN A 82 -45.33 31.84 -94.34
N LEU A 83 -46.50 31.19 -94.33
CA LEU A 83 -46.72 29.98 -93.54
C LEU A 83 -45.77 28.85 -93.93
N LEU A 84 -45.51 28.66 -95.23
CA LEU A 84 -44.56 27.65 -95.70
C LEU A 84 -43.14 27.94 -95.20
N VAL A 85 -42.69 29.19 -95.28
CA VAL A 85 -41.38 29.61 -94.76
C VAL A 85 -41.31 29.40 -93.25
N ASP A 86 -42.35 29.78 -92.51
CA ASP A 86 -42.41 29.60 -91.05
C ASP A 86 -42.35 28.13 -90.64
N VAL A 87 -43.02 27.23 -91.39
CA VAL A 87 -42.97 25.79 -91.16
C VAL A 87 -41.56 25.24 -91.38
N LEU A 88 -40.88 25.65 -92.46
CA LEU A 88 -39.50 25.25 -92.74
C LEU A 88 -38.53 25.75 -91.66
N LEU A 89 -38.68 27.02 -91.24
CA LEU A 89 -37.86 27.61 -90.19
C LEU A 89 -38.11 26.93 -88.83
N LYS A 90 -39.36 26.62 -88.50
CA LYS A 90 -39.73 25.92 -87.27
C LYS A 90 -39.06 24.55 -87.17
N TYR A 91 -39.00 23.79 -88.25
CA TYR A 91 -38.30 22.49 -88.26
C TYR A 91 -36.80 22.65 -87.94
N SER A 92 -36.14 23.62 -88.57
CA SER A 92 -34.73 23.93 -88.32
C SER A 92 -34.48 24.38 -86.87
N LEU A 93 -35.36 25.24 -86.33
CA LEU A 93 -35.28 25.73 -84.95
C LEU A 93 -35.47 24.60 -83.93
N ILE A 94 -36.45 23.71 -84.13
CA ILE A 94 -36.67 22.55 -83.24
C ILE A 94 -35.43 21.66 -83.25
N LYS A 95 -34.91 21.30 -84.43
CA LYS A 95 -33.72 20.45 -84.55
C LYS A 95 -32.50 21.07 -83.88
N ARG A 96 -32.27 22.38 -84.07
CA ARG A 96 -31.19 23.12 -83.41
C ARG A 96 -31.35 23.11 -81.89
N ASN A 97 -32.56 23.36 -81.38
CA ASN A 97 -32.85 23.33 -79.94
C ASN A 97 -32.63 21.94 -79.35
N THR A 98 -33.06 20.88 -80.04
CA THR A 98 -32.80 19.50 -79.60
C THR A 98 -31.31 19.19 -79.53
N ILE A 99 -30.51 19.61 -80.53
CA ILE A 99 -29.05 19.43 -80.50
C ILE A 99 -28.42 20.19 -79.32
N LEU A 100 -28.87 21.43 -79.05
CA LEU A 100 -28.38 22.21 -77.92
C LEU A 100 -28.72 21.56 -76.58
N ILE A 101 -29.96 21.10 -76.40
CA ILE A 101 -30.40 20.39 -75.19
C ILE A 101 -29.59 19.10 -75.01
N ASN A 102 -29.40 18.31 -76.08
CA ASN A 102 -28.63 17.07 -75.99
C ASN A 102 -27.16 17.34 -75.64
N LYS A 103 -26.55 18.39 -76.21
CA LYS A 103 -25.19 18.80 -75.87
C LYS A 103 -25.08 19.24 -74.40
N GLN A 104 -26.05 20.01 -73.90
CA GLN A 104 -26.09 20.40 -72.50
C GLN A 104 -26.28 19.19 -71.59
N LYS A 105 -27.19 18.28 -71.95
CA LYS A 105 -27.42 17.03 -71.21
C LYS A 105 -26.16 16.18 -71.13
N GLN A 106 -25.46 15.99 -72.25
CA GLN A 106 -24.20 15.27 -72.30
C GLN A 106 -23.12 15.95 -71.45
N SER A 107 -23.04 17.28 -71.47
CA SER A 107 -22.10 18.03 -70.63
C SER A 107 -22.38 17.81 -69.13
N ILE A 108 -23.66 17.77 -68.73
CA ILE A 108 -24.07 17.52 -67.34
C ILE A 108 -23.77 16.06 -66.95
N GLU A 109 -24.03 15.10 -67.84
CA GLU A 109 -23.71 13.68 -67.62
C GLU A 109 -22.20 13.48 -67.43
N ASN A 110 -21.37 14.08 -68.28
CA ASN A 110 -19.91 14.03 -68.14
C ASN A 110 -19.44 14.67 -66.82
N GLN A 111 -20.02 15.82 -66.42
CA GLN A 111 -19.70 16.45 -65.14
C GLN A 111 -20.08 15.57 -63.95
N ARG A 112 -21.23 14.89 -64.02
CA ARG A 112 -21.67 13.95 -63.00
C ARG A 112 -20.72 12.75 -62.89
N GLU A 113 -20.30 12.20 -64.04
CA GLU A 113 -19.35 11.08 -64.07
C GLU A 113 -18.00 11.49 -63.48
N LEU A 114 -17.47 12.65 -63.85
CA LEU A 114 -16.25 13.21 -63.26
C LEU A 114 -16.38 13.37 -61.74
N ALA A 115 -17.49 13.91 -61.24
CA ALA A 115 -17.72 14.06 -59.80
C ALA A 115 -17.78 12.71 -59.07
N ILE A 116 -18.36 11.68 -59.69
CA ILE A 116 -18.40 10.31 -59.11
C ILE A 116 -16.99 9.73 -59.03
N GLU A 117 -16.19 9.88 -60.09
CA GLU A 117 -14.80 9.39 -60.10
C GLU A 117 -13.91 10.16 -59.11
N GLU A 118 -14.14 11.46 -58.92
CA GLU A 118 -13.47 12.25 -57.88
C GLU A 118 -13.80 11.74 -56.48
N ILE A 119 -15.08 11.48 -56.17
CA ILE A 119 -15.50 10.90 -54.88
C ILE A 119 -14.82 9.53 -54.65
N LYS A 120 -14.83 8.65 -55.65
CA LYS A 120 -14.15 7.34 -55.54
C LYS A 120 -12.65 7.49 -55.31
N LEU A 121 -12.00 8.44 -55.98
CA LEU A 121 -10.58 8.72 -55.79
C LEU A 121 -10.30 9.24 -54.37
N GLU A 122 -11.16 10.10 -53.83
CA GLU A 122 -11.04 10.58 -52.45
C GLU A 122 -11.26 9.46 -51.43
N GLU A 123 -12.30 8.63 -51.59
CA GLU A 123 -12.54 7.46 -50.76
C GLU A 123 -11.34 6.50 -50.79
N ALA A 124 -10.76 6.23 -51.97
CA ALA A 124 -9.57 5.41 -52.09
C ALA A 124 -8.37 6.01 -51.35
N LYS A 125 -8.18 7.35 -51.41
CA LYS A 125 -7.13 8.05 -50.66
C LYS A 125 -7.35 7.98 -49.14
N ILE A 126 -8.59 8.18 -48.67
CA ILE A 126 -8.94 8.09 -47.25
C ILE A 126 -8.68 6.66 -46.75
N ASN A 127 -9.21 5.66 -47.44
CA ASN A 127 -8.99 4.25 -47.12
C ASN A 127 -7.50 3.89 -47.07
N PHE A 128 -6.69 4.41 -48.01
CA PHE A 128 -5.24 4.21 -47.99
C PHE A 128 -4.57 4.86 -46.77
N ARG A 129 -4.96 6.10 -46.43
CA ARG A 129 -4.44 6.81 -45.25
C ARG A 129 -4.81 6.10 -43.95
N GLU A 130 -6.05 5.65 -43.81
CA GLU A 130 -6.53 4.90 -42.65
C GLU A 130 -5.80 3.57 -42.53
N ARG A 131 -5.67 2.79 -43.61
CA ARG A 131 -4.88 1.55 -43.62
C ARG A 131 -3.43 1.80 -43.23
N ASN A 132 -2.81 2.85 -43.74
CA ASN A 132 -1.44 3.20 -43.39
C ASN A 132 -1.31 3.58 -41.89
N SER A 133 -2.28 4.33 -41.37
CA SER A 133 -2.35 4.67 -39.94
C SER A 133 -2.53 3.43 -39.07
N HIS A 134 -3.45 2.54 -39.43
CA HIS A 134 -3.66 1.27 -38.75
C HIS A 134 -2.42 0.38 -38.80
N ASN A 135 -1.75 0.28 -39.95
CA ASN A 135 -0.51 -0.48 -40.07
C ASN A 135 0.59 0.06 -39.15
N LYS A 136 0.77 1.38 -39.08
CA LYS A 136 1.71 2.00 -38.12
C LYS A 136 1.33 1.71 -36.67
N MET A 137 0.04 1.73 -36.34
CA MET A 137 -0.43 1.41 -34.99
C MET A 137 -0.18 -0.06 -34.65
N VAL A 138 -0.43 -0.97 -35.59
CA VAL A 138 -0.14 -2.40 -35.44
C VAL A 138 1.34 -2.63 -35.22
N GLU A 139 2.21 -2.03 -36.03
CA GLU A 139 3.67 -2.09 -35.87
C GLU A 139 4.11 -1.57 -34.49
N THR A 140 3.56 -0.42 -34.07
CA THR A 140 3.85 0.17 -32.76
C THR A 140 3.44 -0.77 -31.61
N LEU A 141 2.24 -1.35 -31.70
CA LEU A 141 1.73 -2.31 -30.71
C LEU A 141 2.57 -3.59 -30.68
N GLN A 142 2.98 -4.11 -31.84
CA GLN A 142 3.85 -5.28 -31.94
C GLN A 142 5.21 -5.03 -31.29
N ASN A 143 5.80 -3.85 -31.52
CA ASN A 143 7.06 -3.47 -30.87
C ASN A 143 6.90 -3.37 -29.34
N LYS A 144 5.79 -2.81 -28.87
CA LYS A 144 5.49 -2.72 -27.44
C LYS A 144 5.27 -4.09 -26.79
N ILE A 145 4.62 -5.02 -27.49
CA ILE A 145 4.46 -6.41 -27.03
C ILE A 145 5.84 -7.06 -26.89
N LYS A 146 6.71 -6.95 -27.90
CA LYS A 146 8.08 -7.49 -27.83
C LYS A 146 8.88 -6.90 -26.68
N GLU A 147 8.77 -5.59 -26.44
CA GLU A 147 9.44 -4.93 -25.32
C GLU A 147 8.93 -5.46 -23.97
N LEU A 148 7.61 -5.63 -23.83
CA LEU A 148 6.99 -6.20 -22.64
C LEU A 148 7.41 -7.65 -22.41
N GLU A 149 7.50 -8.46 -23.46
CA GLU A 149 8.00 -9.85 -23.39
C GLU A 149 9.45 -9.90 -22.88
N ILE A 150 10.33 -9.07 -23.46
CA ILE A 150 11.73 -8.96 -23.02
C ILE A 150 11.82 -8.53 -21.54
N ASN A 151 11.01 -7.56 -21.12
CA ASN A 151 11.00 -7.10 -19.73
C ASN A 151 10.45 -8.16 -18.78
N LEU A 152 9.42 -8.90 -19.21
CA LEU A 152 8.85 -10.00 -18.43
C LEU A 152 9.89 -11.11 -18.22
N ASP A 153 10.65 -11.46 -19.27
CA ASP A 153 11.68 -12.49 -19.17
C ASP A 153 12.84 -12.04 -18.26
N LYS A 154 13.27 -10.77 -18.34
CA LYS A 154 14.26 -10.21 -17.40
C LYS A 154 13.80 -10.24 -15.95
N GLU A 155 12.54 -9.88 -15.68
CA GLU A 155 11.99 -9.96 -14.32
C GLU A 155 11.88 -11.41 -13.85
N LYS A 156 11.49 -12.36 -14.71
CA LYS A 156 11.52 -13.79 -14.37
C LYS A 156 12.91 -14.27 -13.99
N GLU A 157 13.93 -13.99 -14.79
CA GLU A 157 15.32 -14.34 -14.48
C GLU A 157 15.77 -13.73 -13.15
N ARG A 158 15.40 -12.47 -12.90
CA ARG A 158 15.69 -11.78 -11.63
C ARG A 158 15.01 -12.48 -10.45
N TYR A 159 13.73 -12.83 -10.56
CA TYR A 159 13.00 -13.55 -9.52
C TYR A 159 13.57 -14.94 -9.28
N GLU A 160 13.93 -15.68 -10.33
CA GLU A 160 14.57 -16.99 -10.21
C GLU A 160 15.93 -16.89 -9.49
N GLY A 161 16.72 -15.87 -9.81
CA GLY A 161 17.98 -15.58 -9.11
C GLY A 161 17.77 -15.27 -7.62
N LEU A 162 16.80 -14.41 -7.29
CA LEU A 162 16.43 -14.13 -5.90
C LEU A 162 15.95 -15.38 -5.16
N LEU A 163 15.13 -16.22 -5.81
CA LEU A 163 14.60 -17.44 -5.22
C LEU A 163 15.70 -18.47 -4.96
N SER A 164 16.68 -18.56 -5.87
CA SER A 164 17.87 -19.39 -5.71
C SER A 164 18.71 -18.93 -4.52
N ASN A 165 18.96 -17.62 -4.38
CA ASN A 165 19.72 -17.07 -3.26
C ASN A 165 19.00 -17.29 -1.92
N LEU A 166 17.70 -17.03 -1.87
CA LEU A 166 16.90 -17.25 -0.66
C LEU A 166 16.87 -18.73 -0.24
N ARG A 167 16.85 -19.66 -1.22
CA ARG A 167 16.98 -21.10 -0.94
C ARG A 167 18.33 -21.45 -0.34
N LYS A 168 19.43 -20.85 -0.83
CA LYS A 168 20.77 -21.06 -0.26
C LYS A 168 20.85 -20.53 1.17
N GLU A 169 20.40 -19.30 1.41
CA GLU A 169 20.38 -18.70 2.75
C GLU A 169 19.55 -19.52 3.74
N LEU A 170 18.38 -20.03 3.29
CA LEU A 170 17.54 -20.89 4.12
C LEU A 170 18.25 -22.20 4.49
N GLU A 171 18.98 -22.80 3.55
CA GLU A 171 19.69 -24.05 3.80
C GLU A 171 20.90 -23.82 4.72
N GLU A 172 21.65 -22.74 4.52
CA GLU A 172 22.73 -22.32 5.43
C GLU A 172 22.21 -22.09 6.85
N GLN A 173 21.08 -21.40 7.01
CA GLN A 173 20.47 -21.21 8.34
C GLN A 173 20.03 -22.52 8.98
N LYS A 174 19.49 -23.47 8.21
CA LYS A 174 19.16 -24.79 8.74
C LYS A 174 20.39 -25.55 9.19
N GLU A 175 21.48 -25.50 8.44
CA GLU A 175 22.74 -26.14 8.84
C GLU A 175 23.28 -25.54 10.13
N ILE A 176 23.30 -24.21 10.24
CA ILE A 176 23.69 -23.49 11.46
C ILE A 176 22.81 -23.92 12.63
N ALA A 177 21.49 -23.84 12.50
CA ALA A 177 20.56 -24.22 13.55
C ALA A 177 20.72 -25.70 13.96
N SER A 178 20.95 -26.60 13.00
CA SER A 178 21.18 -28.02 13.28
C SER A 178 22.47 -28.25 14.06
N THR A 179 23.51 -27.46 13.77
CA THR A 179 24.82 -27.56 14.42
C THR A 179 24.77 -26.98 15.83
N GLU A 180 24.10 -25.85 16.01
CA GLU A 180 23.83 -25.26 17.33
C GLU A 180 23.00 -26.19 18.20
N MET A 181 21.96 -26.83 17.65
CA MET A 181 21.15 -27.81 18.37
C MET A 181 22.01 -28.99 18.85
N LYS A 182 22.87 -29.56 17.99
CA LYS A 182 23.80 -30.64 18.37
C LYS A 182 24.76 -30.21 19.47
N ASN A 183 25.34 -29.01 19.35
CA ASN A 183 26.23 -28.47 20.37
C ASN A 183 25.50 -28.28 21.71
N PHE A 184 24.27 -27.78 21.68
CA PHE A 184 23.44 -27.60 22.86
C PHE A 184 23.08 -28.94 23.52
N GLU A 185 22.69 -29.94 22.74
CA GLU A 185 22.45 -31.31 23.24
C GLU A 185 23.70 -31.90 23.90
N GLN A 186 24.87 -31.70 23.30
CA GLN A 186 26.14 -32.18 23.85
C GLN A 186 26.48 -31.47 25.17
N GLN A 187 26.32 -30.14 25.23
CA GLN A 187 26.51 -29.36 26.45
C GLN A 187 25.53 -29.81 27.54
N TYR A 188 24.25 -29.98 27.21
CA TYR A 188 23.23 -30.43 28.14
C TYR A 188 23.55 -31.82 28.70
N SER A 189 23.96 -32.76 27.85
CA SER A 189 24.42 -34.09 28.25
C SER A 189 25.61 -34.01 29.21
N ASN A 190 26.60 -33.16 28.92
CA ASN A 190 27.77 -32.97 29.78
C ASN A 190 27.40 -32.35 31.14
N SER A 191 26.57 -31.31 31.16
CA SER A 191 26.08 -30.72 32.41
C SER A 191 25.29 -31.74 33.23
N ARG A 192 24.48 -32.59 32.59
CA ARG A 192 23.75 -33.65 33.28
C ARG A 192 24.69 -34.67 33.94
N LYS A 193 25.80 -35.03 33.27
CA LYS A 193 26.84 -35.89 33.87
C LYS A 193 27.51 -35.22 35.06
N GLN A 194 27.89 -33.95 34.93
CA GLN A 194 28.49 -33.19 36.03
C GLN A 194 27.56 -33.07 37.24
N ILE A 195 26.26 -32.85 37.03
CA ILE A 195 25.26 -32.83 38.11
C ILE A 195 25.18 -34.20 38.79
N ALA A 196 25.20 -35.31 38.01
CA ALA A 196 25.19 -36.65 38.58
C ALA A 196 26.45 -36.93 39.42
N GLU A 197 27.63 -36.58 38.92
CA GLU A 197 28.90 -36.69 39.64
C GLU A 197 28.91 -35.86 40.93
N LEU A 198 28.42 -34.62 40.87
CA LEU A 198 28.33 -33.73 42.02
C LEU A 198 27.37 -34.26 43.09
N ASN A 199 26.24 -34.83 42.67
CA ASN A 199 25.28 -35.47 43.58
C ASN A 199 25.90 -36.70 44.26
N GLU A 200 26.70 -37.49 43.55
CA GLU A 200 27.42 -38.63 44.15
C GLU A 200 28.46 -38.16 45.18
N LEU A 201 29.19 -37.09 44.87
CA LEU A 201 30.14 -36.47 45.81
C LEU A 201 29.44 -35.88 47.04
N LEU A 202 28.27 -35.24 46.87
CA LEU A 202 27.45 -34.74 47.96
C LEU A 202 27.02 -35.87 48.89
N LEU A 203 26.50 -36.97 48.33
CA LEU A 203 26.12 -38.15 49.12
C LEU A 203 27.29 -38.71 49.93
N LYS A 204 28.48 -38.84 49.32
CA LYS A 204 29.69 -39.28 50.03
C LYS A 204 30.07 -38.33 51.15
N LYS A 205 29.97 -37.02 50.91
CA LYS A 205 30.29 -35.99 51.91
C LYS A 205 29.31 -36.01 53.07
N ASP A 206 28.01 -36.22 52.81
CA ASP A 206 26.99 -36.33 53.85
C ASP A 206 27.25 -37.54 54.76
N VAL A 207 27.64 -38.68 54.19
CA VAL A 207 28.05 -39.86 54.98
C VAL A 207 29.24 -39.53 55.89
N ILE A 208 30.29 -38.90 55.36
CA ILE A 208 31.48 -38.51 56.14
C ILE A 208 31.11 -37.52 57.26
N ILE A 209 30.21 -36.56 56.99
CA ILE A 209 29.76 -35.60 58.00
C ILE A 209 29.03 -36.33 59.14
N GLU A 210 28.15 -37.28 58.83
CA GLU A 210 27.47 -38.07 59.86
C GLU A 210 28.45 -38.93 60.67
N GLU A 211 29.43 -39.56 60.01
CA GLU A 211 30.50 -40.30 60.70
C GLU A 211 31.30 -39.39 61.65
N GLN A 212 31.69 -38.18 61.20
CA GLN A 212 32.40 -37.22 62.04
C GLN A 212 31.57 -36.72 63.22
N LYS A 213 30.26 -36.52 63.03
CA LYS A 213 29.34 -36.15 64.12
C LYS A 213 29.28 -37.24 65.19
N GLU A 214 29.17 -38.51 64.78
CA GLU A 214 29.16 -39.65 65.70
C GLU A 214 30.48 -39.77 66.48
N ILE A 215 31.63 -39.59 65.80
CA ILE A 215 32.94 -39.56 66.45
C ILE A 215 33.00 -38.42 67.47
N ALA A 216 32.66 -37.18 67.09
CA ALA A 216 32.69 -36.03 67.97
C ALA A 216 31.74 -36.20 69.18
N LEU A 217 30.58 -36.83 68.99
CA LEU A 217 29.64 -37.14 70.07
C LEU A 217 30.24 -38.17 71.04
N THR A 218 30.94 -39.17 70.52
CA THR A 218 31.62 -40.20 71.30
C THR A 218 32.79 -39.63 72.08
N GLU A 219 33.64 -38.81 71.46
CA GLU A 219 34.74 -38.09 72.11
C GLU A 219 34.23 -37.13 73.20
N LYS A 220 33.13 -36.41 72.93
CA LYS A 220 32.50 -35.55 73.94
C LYS A 220 31.99 -36.34 75.15
N LYS A 221 31.39 -37.52 74.93
CA LYS A 221 30.97 -38.42 76.01
C LYS A 221 32.17 -38.95 76.81
N SER A 222 33.23 -39.40 76.14
CA SER A 222 34.42 -39.92 76.82
C SER A 222 35.15 -38.84 77.61
N PHE A 223 35.30 -37.63 77.05
CA PHE A 223 35.89 -36.49 77.75
C PHE A 223 35.07 -36.07 78.97
N LYS A 224 33.73 -36.02 78.86
CA LYS A 224 32.84 -35.74 80.00
C LYS A 224 33.01 -36.78 81.11
N GLN A 225 33.14 -38.06 80.75
CA GLN A 225 33.39 -39.13 81.70
C GLN A 225 34.75 -38.98 82.38
N GLN A 226 35.81 -38.71 81.62
CA GLN A 226 37.15 -38.48 82.14
C GLN A 226 37.18 -37.28 83.08
N TYR A 227 36.57 -36.17 82.69
CA TYR A 227 36.43 -34.97 83.53
C TYR A 227 35.68 -35.27 84.84
N SER A 228 34.57 -36.03 84.78
CA SER A 228 33.86 -36.46 85.98
C SER A 228 34.72 -37.31 86.91
N ASN A 229 35.54 -38.21 86.34
CA ASN A 229 36.45 -39.06 87.12
C ASN A 229 37.56 -38.22 87.76
N SER A 230 38.20 -37.32 87.01
CA SER A 230 39.21 -36.40 87.56
C SER A 230 38.65 -35.50 88.65
N ARG A 231 37.40 -35.04 88.51
CA ARG A 231 36.74 -34.24 89.55
C ARG A 231 36.55 -35.03 90.86
N LYS A 232 36.20 -36.32 90.78
CA LYS A 232 36.11 -37.21 91.96
C LYS A 232 37.48 -37.38 92.62
N GLN A 233 38.51 -37.66 91.84
CA GLN A 233 39.89 -37.79 92.34
C GLN A 233 40.38 -36.51 93.04
N ILE A 234 40.08 -35.33 92.50
CA ILE A 234 40.41 -34.04 93.15
C ILE A 234 39.65 -33.88 94.47
N ALA A 235 38.37 -34.26 94.52
CA ALA A 235 37.58 -34.20 95.76
C ALA A 235 38.16 -35.12 96.84
N GLU A 236 38.50 -36.37 96.48
CA GLU A 236 39.17 -37.33 97.37
C GLU A 236 40.53 -36.79 97.88
N LEU A 237 41.33 -36.17 96.99
CA LEU A 237 42.61 -35.59 97.39
C LEU A 237 42.45 -34.42 98.36
N ASN A 238 41.45 -33.56 98.15
CA ASN A 238 41.17 -32.43 99.04
C ASN A 238 40.70 -32.90 100.42
N GLU A 239 39.94 -33.99 100.49
CA GLU A 239 39.52 -34.61 101.75
C GLU A 239 40.73 -35.12 102.54
N LEU A 240 41.63 -35.85 101.88
CA LEU A 240 42.90 -36.29 102.47
C LEU A 240 43.79 -35.11 102.91
N LEU A 241 43.80 -34.02 102.14
CA LEU A 241 44.55 -32.81 102.49
C LEU A 241 43.98 -32.17 103.77
N SER A 242 42.65 -32.12 103.90
CA SER A 242 41.97 -31.63 105.10
C SER A 242 42.28 -32.49 106.32
N GLU A 243 42.27 -33.81 106.19
CA GLU A 243 42.70 -34.72 107.27
C GLU A 243 44.16 -34.48 107.67
N LYS A 244 45.06 -34.31 106.70
CA LYS A 244 46.46 -34.01 106.95
C LYS A 244 46.64 -32.68 107.69
N ASP A 245 45.91 -31.63 107.30
CA ASP A 245 45.98 -30.33 107.96
C ASP A 245 45.51 -30.41 109.42
N LYS A 246 44.46 -31.19 109.71
CA LYS A 246 44.01 -31.50 111.08
C LYS A 246 45.12 -32.18 111.89
N ILE A 247 45.79 -33.19 111.32
CA ILE A 247 46.90 -33.89 111.99
C ILE A 247 48.08 -32.94 112.25
N ILE A 248 48.42 -32.06 111.31
CA ILE A 248 49.49 -31.07 111.49
C ILE A 248 49.16 -30.08 112.63
N GLN A 249 47.90 -29.64 112.75
CA GLN A 249 47.48 -28.80 113.88
C GLN A 249 47.73 -29.51 115.21
N VAL A 250 47.32 -30.78 115.34
CA VAL A 250 47.54 -31.58 116.56
C VAL A 250 49.04 -31.71 116.88
N LEU A 251 49.88 -31.99 115.88
CA LEU A 251 51.33 -32.11 116.08
C LEU A 251 51.98 -30.77 116.47
N LYS A 252 51.54 -29.64 115.89
CA LYS A 252 52.02 -28.30 116.29
C LYS A 252 51.70 -28.01 117.75
N LEU A 253 50.50 -28.33 118.20
CA LEU A 253 50.08 -28.17 119.59
C LEU A 253 50.95 -28.99 120.55
N ASN A 254 51.20 -30.27 120.24
CA ASN A 254 52.07 -31.14 121.03
C ASN A 254 53.51 -30.61 121.13
N TYR A 255 54.07 -30.05 120.05
CA TYR A 255 55.43 -29.51 120.05
C TYR A 255 55.57 -28.24 120.89
N THR A 256 54.51 -27.43 121.00
CA THR A 256 54.51 -26.21 121.82
C THR A 256 54.35 -26.45 123.32
N THR A 257 53.71 -27.54 123.76
CA THR A 257 53.34 -27.73 125.18
C THR A 257 54.21 -28.72 125.94
N GLY A 258 54.85 -29.70 125.28
CA GLY A 258 55.83 -30.59 125.95
C GLY A 258 55.28 -31.47 127.10
N GLU A 259 53.96 -31.56 127.26
CA GLU A 259 53.26 -32.30 128.32
C GLU A 259 52.28 -33.32 127.70
N ASP A 260 51.99 -34.42 128.41
CA ASP A 260 51.10 -35.50 127.96
C ASP A 260 49.68 -34.99 127.70
N THR A 261 49.33 -34.83 126.42
CA THR A 261 48.02 -34.40 125.93
C THR A 261 47.11 -35.60 125.69
N ASN A 262 45.89 -35.55 126.24
CA ASN A 262 44.86 -36.54 125.93
C ASN A 262 43.80 -35.93 125.01
N ILE A 263 43.50 -36.61 123.90
CA ILE A 263 42.54 -36.14 122.90
C ILE A 263 41.16 -36.71 123.23
N ILE A 264 40.19 -35.83 123.45
CA ILE A 264 38.78 -36.16 123.70
C ILE A 264 37.98 -35.77 122.46
N HIS A 265 37.40 -36.77 121.80
CA HIS A 265 36.42 -36.54 120.75
C HIS A 265 35.06 -36.23 121.37
N LEU A 266 34.50 -35.07 121.04
CA LEU A 266 33.15 -34.70 121.44
C LEU A 266 32.11 -35.33 120.50
N PRO A 267 30.88 -35.58 120.98
CA PRO A 267 29.82 -36.19 120.18
C PRO A 267 29.37 -35.38 118.95
N ASN A 268 29.61 -34.07 118.93
CA ASN A 268 29.32 -33.18 117.81
C ASN A 268 30.42 -33.19 116.72
N GLY A 269 31.47 -34.00 116.89
CA GLY A 269 32.60 -34.08 115.97
C GLY A 269 33.77 -33.17 116.34
N GLU A 270 33.58 -32.24 117.28
CA GLU A 270 34.65 -31.36 117.75
C GLU A 270 35.71 -32.14 118.54
N ILE A 271 36.95 -31.68 118.46
CA ILE A 271 38.08 -32.30 119.14
C ILE A 271 38.53 -31.37 120.26
N VAL A 272 38.55 -31.88 121.49
CA VAL A 272 39.02 -31.16 122.66
C VAL A 272 40.24 -31.86 123.23
N ILE A 273 41.27 -31.10 123.56
CA ILE A 273 42.50 -31.60 124.17
C ILE A 273 42.46 -31.34 125.68
N GLU A 274 42.60 -32.39 126.48
CA GLU A 274 42.91 -32.30 127.91
C GLU A 274 44.40 -32.08 128.11
N LEU A 275 44.75 -31.05 128.89
CA LEU A 275 46.10 -30.65 129.27
C LEU A 275 46.20 -30.59 130.80
N ARG A 276 47.10 -31.38 131.39
CA ARG A 276 47.35 -31.40 132.84
C ARG A 276 48.61 -30.60 133.19
N GLU A 277 48.42 -29.36 133.63
CA GLU A 277 49.50 -28.47 134.07
C GLU A 277 49.54 -28.44 135.60
N ASN A 278 50.65 -28.87 136.21
CA ASN A 278 51.01 -28.56 137.62
C ASN A 278 49.83 -28.61 138.63
N ASN A 279 49.13 -29.75 138.67
CA ASN A 279 47.94 -30.08 139.49
C ASN A 279 46.59 -29.42 139.09
N TYR A 280 46.47 -28.85 137.89
CA TYR A 280 45.20 -28.37 137.32
C TYR A 280 44.96 -28.92 135.91
N THR A 281 43.73 -29.35 135.61
CA THR A 281 43.34 -29.86 134.30
C THR A 281 42.63 -28.78 133.49
N ASN A 282 43.15 -28.45 132.31
CA ASN A 282 42.56 -27.52 131.35
C ASN A 282 42.19 -28.24 130.06
N TYR A 283 41.12 -27.83 129.39
CA TYR A 283 40.61 -28.44 128.16
C TYR A 283 40.55 -27.39 127.05
N TYR A 284 41.05 -27.70 125.85
CA TYR A 284 41.09 -26.77 124.71
C TYR A 284 40.36 -27.34 123.50
N ASN A 285 39.34 -26.65 123.02
CA ASN A 285 38.62 -27.03 121.81
C ASN A 285 39.40 -26.56 120.57
N LEU A 286 39.77 -27.49 119.70
CA LEU A 286 40.58 -27.22 118.51
C LEU A 286 39.79 -26.57 117.37
N GLU A 287 38.48 -26.79 117.31
CA GLU A 287 37.64 -26.19 116.27
C GLU A 287 37.29 -24.74 116.61
N THR A 288 37.06 -24.45 117.89
CA THR A 288 36.64 -23.10 118.33
C THR A 288 37.78 -22.27 118.93
N GLY A 289 38.90 -22.89 119.30
CA GLY A 289 40.03 -22.25 119.99
C GLY A 289 39.78 -21.95 121.47
N SER A 290 38.66 -22.40 122.03
CA SER A 290 38.22 -22.08 123.39
C SER A 290 38.97 -22.89 124.44
N LYS A 291 39.37 -22.26 125.56
CA LYS A 291 39.97 -22.90 126.75
C LYS A 291 38.94 -23.00 127.87
N TYR A 292 38.85 -24.17 128.48
CA TYR A 292 37.98 -24.50 129.61
C TYR A 292 38.82 -25.02 130.78
N ASN A 293 38.43 -24.75 132.02
CA ASN A 293 38.92 -25.51 133.17
C ASN A 293 38.05 -26.77 133.36
N GLU A 294 38.39 -27.63 134.31
CA GLU A 294 37.71 -28.92 134.52
C GLU A 294 36.19 -28.80 134.79
N ASP A 295 35.76 -27.83 135.58
CA ASP A 295 34.34 -27.59 135.86
C ASP A 295 33.59 -27.04 134.63
N ASP A 296 34.21 -26.11 133.91
CA ASP A 296 33.62 -25.49 132.71
C ASP A 296 33.55 -26.48 131.55
N PHE A 297 34.56 -27.34 131.40
CA PHE A 297 34.54 -28.42 130.42
C PHE A 297 33.48 -29.45 130.75
N GLY A 298 33.30 -29.81 132.02
CA GLY A 298 32.23 -30.71 132.45
C GLY A 298 30.82 -30.18 132.11
N ARG A 299 30.61 -28.86 132.18
CA ARG A 299 29.34 -28.22 131.75
C ARG A 299 29.20 -28.19 130.24
N TYR A 300 30.27 -27.81 129.53
CA TYR A 300 30.28 -27.77 128.07
C TYR A 300 30.03 -29.16 127.48
N TYR A 301 30.76 -30.17 127.96
CA TYR A 301 30.58 -31.57 127.55
C TYR A 301 29.12 -32.03 127.75
N ARG A 302 28.52 -31.77 128.93
CA ARG A 302 27.10 -32.12 129.19
C ARG A 302 26.11 -31.41 128.27
N MET A 303 26.40 -30.15 127.91
CA MET A 303 25.55 -29.37 127.00
C MET A 303 25.56 -29.97 125.58
N ILE A 304 26.70 -30.49 125.13
CA ILE A 304 26.87 -31.04 123.78
C ILE A 304 26.51 -32.54 123.74
N SER A 305 26.67 -33.25 124.86
CA SER A 305 26.34 -34.67 125.02
C SER A 305 24.89 -34.93 125.46
N GLY A 306 24.08 -33.88 125.66
CA GLY A 306 22.62 -33.97 125.82
C GLY A 306 22.10 -34.39 127.20
N GLY A 307 22.80 -34.08 128.31
CA GLY A 307 22.36 -34.42 129.68
C GLY A 307 21.61 -33.28 130.40
N ASP A 308 20.37 -33.54 130.81
CA ASP A 308 19.44 -32.60 131.48
C ASP A 308 19.87 -32.28 132.94
N ILE A 309 19.97 -30.99 133.31
CA ILE A 309 19.96 -30.55 134.73
C ILE A 309 19.16 -29.24 134.84
N GLY A 310 17.88 -29.36 135.18
CA GLY A 310 17.24 -28.50 136.17
C GLY A 310 16.72 -29.42 137.26
N SER A 311 17.34 -29.49 138.43
CA SER A 311 16.93 -28.71 139.61
C SER A 311 17.83 -29.16 140.78
N PRO A 312 18.15 -28.35 141.81
CA PRO A 312 19.16 -28.73 142.80
C PRO A 312 18.76 -30.00 143.60
N TYR A 313 19.72 -30.92 143.79
CA TYR A 313 19.84 -31.72 145.02
C TYR A 313 19.91 -30.74 146.21
N ARG A 314 19.42 -31.07 147.40
CA ARG A 314 19.35 -32.38 148.07
C ARG A 314 18.24 -33.33 147.60
N ASP A 315 18.30 -34.65 147.77
CA ASP A 315 19.35 -35.66 148.04
C ASP A 315 18.68 -37.04 147.83
N PHE A 316 19.35 -38.01 147.21
CA PHE A 316 19.53 -39.43 147.61
C PHE A 316 20.21 -40.28 146.53
#